data_AF-A0A355RMX6-F1
#
_entry.id   AF-A0A355RMX6-F1
#
_cell.length_a   1.000
_cell.length_b   1.000
_cell.length_c   1.000
_cell.angle_alpha   90.00
_cell.angle_beta   90.00
_cell.angle_gamma   90.00
#
_symmetry.space_group_name_H-M   'P 1'
#
loop_
_entity.id
_entity.type
_entity.pdbx_description
1 polymer ?
#
loop_
_entity_poly.entity_id
_entity_poly.type
_entity_poly.pdbx_seq_one_letter_code
_entity_poly.pdbx_strand_id
1 'polypeptide(L)' 'YIKNKEEMPIDIYDAAAWMSVTSLSEESIAKGSIPIECPDFTRGKYKNRKPLDVLSLPTIVKK' A
#
# COMPACT_ATOMS: atom_id res chain seq x y z
N TYR A 1 -12.31 13.91 5.02
CA TYR A 1 -11.91 13.56 3.63
C TYR A 1 -12.65 14.40 2.58
N ILE A 2 -13.62 13.90 1.79
CA ILE A 2 -14.16 14.62 0.62
C ILE A 2 -14.76 15.99 0.96
N LYS A 3 -15.64 16.07 1.97
CA LYS A 3 -16.24 17.35 2.40
C LYS A 3 -15.22 18.35 2.96
N ASN A 4 -14.15 17.83 3.58
CA ASN A 4 -13.10 18.62 4.23
C ASN A 4 -11.91 18.90 3.28
N LYS A 5 -11.94 18.40 2.03
CA LYS A 5 -10.82 18.42 1.09
C LYS A 5 -9.51 17.85 1.66
N GLU A 6 -9.62 16.87 2.56
CA GLU A 6 -8.48 16.16 3.12
C GLU A 6 -8.16 14.94 2.26
N GLU A 7 -6.87 14.61 2.15
CA GLU A 7 -6.41 13.38 1.51
C GLU A 7 -7.00 12.17 2.22
N MET A 8 -7.43 11.19 1.42
CA MET A 8 -7.85 9.91 1.98
C MET A 8 -6.62 9.14 2.48
N PRO A 9 -6.75 8.40 3.58
CA PRO A 9 -5.65 7.57 4.09
C PRO A 9 -5.23 6.48 3.09
N ILE A 10 -6.19 5.95 2.34
CA ILE A 10 -5.98 4.99 1.25
C ILE A 10 -6.05 5.75 -0.07
N ASP A 11 -4.98 5.68 -0.86
CA ASP A 11 -4.88 6.33 -2.18
C ASP A 11 -4.96 5.33 -3.35
N ILE A 12 -4.79 5.84 -4.57
CA ILE A 12 -4.86 5.02 -5.79
C ILE A 12 -3.70 4.03 -5.91
N TYR A 13 -2.55 4.33 -5.33
CA TYR A 13 -1.37 3.47 -5.39
C TYR A 13 -1.51 2.29 -4.44
N ASP A 14 -2.13 2.52 -3.28
CA ASP A 14 -2.48 1.47 -2.34
C ASP A 14 -3.44 0.46 -3.01
N ALA A 15 -4.47 0.96 -3.71
CA ALA A 15 -5.38 0.13 -4.49
C ALA A 15 -4.67 -0.62 -5.64
N ALA A 16 -3.79 0.05 -6.40
CA ALA A 16 -3.05 -0.57 -7.49
C ALA A 16 -2.13 -1.70 -6.99
N ALA A 17 -1.48 -1.49 -5.84
CA ALA A 17 -0.66 -2.51 -5.19
C ALA A 17 -1.50 -3.75 -4.85
N TRP A 18 -2.68 -3.59 -4.26
CA TRP A 18 -3.58 -4.73 -3.96
C TRP A 18 -4.05 -5.47 -5.21
N MET A 19 -4.44 -4.72 -6.26
CA MET A 19 -4.93 -5.33 -7.49
C MET A 19 -3.85 -6.12 -8.23
N SER A 20 -2.59 -5.68 -8.14
CA SER A 20 -1.46 -6.37 -8.78
C SER A 20 -1.20 -7.78 -8.22
N VAL A 21 -1.62 -8.06 -6.97
CA VAL A 21 -1.42 -9.37 -6.33
C VAL A 21 -2.05 -10.50 -7.12
N THR A 22 -3.24 -10.28 -7.70
CA THR A 22 -3.94 -11.30 -8.49
C THR A 22 -3.11 -11.74 -9.70
N SER A 23 -2.69 -10.79 -10.52
CA SER A 23 -1.88 -11.08 -11.72
C SER A 23 -0.51 -11.66 -11.38
N LEU A 24 0.15 -11.16 -10.32
CA LEU A 24 1.46 -11.66 -9.91
C LEU A 24 1.38 -13.09 -9.34
N SER A 25 0.26 -13.44 -8.72
CA SER A 25 0.03 -14.80 -8.22
C SER A 25 -0.14 -15.79 -9.36
N GLU A 26 -0.89 -15.42 -10.41
CA GLU A 26 -1.00 -16.22 -11.63
C GLU A 26 0.37 -16.42 -12.29
N GLU A 27 1.17 -15.36 -12.38
CA GLU A 27 2.53 -15.42 -12.92
C GLU A 27 3.46 -16.30 -12.07
N SER A 28 3.37 -16.21 -10.74
CA SER A 28 4.14 -17.04 -9.81
C SER A 28 3.84 -18.52 -10.03
N ILE A 29 2.55 -18.88 -10.10
CA ILE A 29 2.11 -20.26 -10.36
C ILE A 29 2.63 -20.75 -11.71
N ALA A 30 2.53 -19.93 -12.76
CA ALA A 30 3.03 -20.28 -14.09
C ALA A 30 4.55 -20.51 -14.13
N LYS A 31 5.31 -19.82 -13.27
CA LYS A 31 6.77 -19.94 -13.16
C LYS A 31 7.23 -20.99 -12.14
N GLY A 32 6.32 -21.82 -11.63
CA GLY A 32 6.64 -22.90 -10.69
C GLY A 32 6.64 -22.47 -9.22
N SER A 33 5.74 -21.57 -8.84
CA SER A 33 5.57 -21.05 -7.47
C SER A 33 6.81 -20.33 -6.94
N ILE A 34 7.53 -19.64 -7.83
CA ILE A 34 8.68 -18.82 -7.44
C ILE A 34 8.22 -17.43 -6.97
N PRO A 35 8.97 -16.77 -6.08
CA PRO A 35 8.72 -15.37 -5.73
C PRO A 35 8.80 -14.45 -6.96
N ILE A 36 7.80 -13.58 -7.12
CA ILE A 36 7.76 -12.54 -8.16
C ILE A 36 7.87 -11.18 -7.50
N GLU A 37 8.63 -10.27 -8.11
CA GLU A 37 8.80 -8.91 -7.59
C GLU A 37 7.52 -8.09 -7.77
N CYS A 38 7.10 -7.41 -6.69
CA CYS A 38 5.95 -6.51 -6.73
C CYS A 38 6.37 -5.16 -7.32
N PRO A 39 5.65 -4.63 -8.33
CA PRO A 39 5.98 -3.36 -8.95
C PRO A 39 5.71 -2.19 -8.00
N ASP A 40 6.64 -1.24 -7.96
CA ASP A 40 6.48 0.00 -7.19
C ASP A 40 5.69 1.05 -8.00
N PHE A 41 4.39 1.13 -7.76
CA PHE A 41 3.51 2.11 -8.38
C PHE A 41 3.78 3.55 -7.94
N THR A 42 4.47 3.75 -6.82
CA THR A 42 4.73 5.08 -6.22
C THR A 42 6.06 5.68 -6.70
N ARG A 43 6.87 4.91 -7.43
CA ARG A 43 8.22 5.30 -7.91
C ARG A 43 9.14 5.74 -6.76
N GLY A 44 9.16 4.97 -5.68
CA GLY A 44 10.00 5.15 -4.50
C GLY A 44 9.42 6.09 -3.46
N LYS A 45 8.29 6.74 -3.74
CA LYS A 45 7.66 7.71 -2.81
C LYS A 45 7.11 7.05 -1.55
N TYR A 46 6.76 5.76 -1.61
CA TYR A 46 6.29 5.00 -0.44
C TYR A 46 7.27 5.06 0.75
N LYS A 47 8.59 5.18 0.50
CA LYS A 47 9.63 5.22 1.54
C LYS A 47 9.57 6.45 2.45
N ASN A 48 9.10 7.58 1.91
CA ASN A 48 9.08 8.86 2.60
C ASN A 48 7.65 9.29 2.98
N ARG A 49 6.63 8.50 2.64
CA ARG A 49 5.22 8.81 2.91
C ARG A 49 4.94 8.65 4.40
N LYS A 50 4.33 9.66 5.01
CA LYS A 50 3.85 9.55 6.40
C LYS A 50 2.61 8.64 6.42
N PRO A 51 2.54 7.66 7.33
CA PRO A 51 1.34 6.85 7.47
C PRO A 51 0.18 7.74 7.92
N LEU A 52 -0.93 7.67 7.18
CA LEU A 52 -2.20 8.29 7.53
C LEU A 52 -3.14 7.18 7.98
N ASP A 53 -3.71 7.33 9.17
CA ASP A 53 -4.67 6.37 9.73
C ASP A 53 -6.00 7.09 9.98
N VAL A 54 -7.09 6.33 9.96
CA VAL A 54 -8.45 6.81 10.25
C VAL A 54 -8.64 7.16 11.72
N LEU A 55 -7.82 6.59 12.59
CA LEU A 55 -7.81 6.85 14.02
C LEU A 55 -6.48 7.48 14.44
N SER A 56 -6.54 8.36 15.43
CA SER A 56 -5.33 8.77 16.13
C SER A 56 -4.75 7.54 16.82
N LEU A 57 -3.52 7.15 16.45
CA LEU A 57 -2.83 6.08 17.15
C LEU A 57 -2.74 6.43 18.64
N PRO A 58 -3.06 5.50 19.55
CA PRO A 58 -2.88 5.74 20.97
C PRO A 58 -1.39 5.97 21.24
N THR A 59 -1.05 7.10 21.84
CA THR A 59 0.32 7.37 22.26
C THR A 59 0.66 6.41 23.38
N ILE A 60 1.32 5.30 23.03
CA ILE A 60 1.94 4.43 24.03
C ILE A 60 3.11 5.24 24.58
N VAL A 61 2.91 5.84 25.76
CA VAL A 61 4.00 6.47 26.51
C VAL A 61 4.98 5.34 26.83
N LYS A 62 6.09 5.29 26.08
CA LYS A 62 7.21 4.41 26.42
C LYS A 62 7.69 4.84 27.81
N LYS A 63 7.45 3.98 28.79
CA LYS A 63 8.02 4.11 30.13
C LYS A 63 9.49 3.72 30.10
#